data_AF-A0A853MF32-F1
#
_entry.id   AF-A0A853MF32-F1
#
_cell.length_a   1.000
_cell.length_b   1.000
_cell.length_c   1.000
_cell.angle_alpha   90.00
_cell.angle_beta   90.00
_cell.angle_gamma   90.00
#
_symmetry.space_group_name_H-M   'P 1'
#
loop_
_entity.id
_entity.type
_entity.pdbx_description
1 polymer ?
#
loop_
_entity_poly.entity_id
_entity_poly.type
_entity_poly.pdbx_seq_one_letter_code
_entity_poly.pdbx_strand_id
1 'polypeptide(L)'
;MRNVGSIETEIFDSPDTLEKLCLMSGGHVRNLLLLTQDAIGRTQDLPISERAVRRAITQARDTYRRAVENHQWYLLAEVSISKRILNDDQYRNLMFNRCLLEYRYLDKEGEIQRWYDIHPLIQGIQEFREALATLL
;
A
#
# COMPACT_ATOMS: atom_id res chain seq x y z
N MET A 1 -5.77 -32.86 19.08
CA MET A 1 -5.96 -31.47 18.62
C MET A 1 -4.84 -31.16 17.65
N ARG A 2 -5.14 -30.83 16.38
CA ARG A 2 -4.09 -30.39 15.44
C ARG A 2 -3.55 -29.07 15.96
N ASN A 3 -2.24 -28.97 16.14
CA ASN A 3 -1.56 -27.71 16.35
C ASN A 3 -1.85 -26.89 15.09
N VAL A 4 -2.74 -25.91 15.18
CA VAL A 4 -2.94 -24.96 14.07
C VAL A 4 -1.72 -24.06 14.16
N GLY A 5 -0.76 -24.31 13.27
CA GLY A 5 0.45 -23.54 13.17
C GLY A 5 0.20 -22.05 13.10
N SER A 6 1.09 -21.27 13.72
CA SER A 6 1.01 -19.82 13.59
C SER A 6 1.32 -19.41 12.15
N ILE A 7 0.42 -18.62 11.55
CA ILE A 7 0.60 -18.05 10.21
C ILE A 7 1.94 -17.29 10.13
N GLU A 8 2.36 -16.66 11.23
CA GLU A 8 3.55 -15.82 11.29
C GLU A 8 4.88 -16.57 11.15
N THR A 9 4.92 -17.88 11.45
CA THR A 9 6.16 -18.66 11.48
C THR A 9 6.12 -19.94 10.65
N GLU A 10 4.94 -20.46 10.31
CA GLU A 10 4.79 -21.63 9.44
C GLU A 10 4.45 -21.25 7.99
N ILE A 11 3.71 -20.15 7.80
CA ILE A 11 3.36 -19.66 6.46
C ILE A 11 4.32 -18.56 6.01
N PHE A 12 4.79 -17.71 6.93
CA PHE A 12 5.78 -16.68 6.66
C PHE A 12 7.08 -16.96 7.43
N ASP A 13 8.20 -16.47 6.90
CA ASP A 13 9.52 -16.69 7.50
C ASP A 13 9.71 -15.89 8.80
N SER A 14 8.88 -14.87 9.00
CA SER A 14 8.85 -14.01 10.17
C SER A 14 7.53 -13.23 10.25
N PRO A 15 7.13 -12.80 11.47
CA PRO A 15 6.03 -11.85 11.65
C PRO A 15 6.22 -10.56 10.85
N ASP A 16 7.46 -10.04 10.76
CA ASP A 16 7.78 -8.82 10.02
C ASP A 16 7.48 -8.94 8.52
N THR A 17 7.72 -10.11 7.92
CA THR A 17 7.39 -10.37 6.51
C THR A 17 5.88 -10.32 6.27
N LEU A 18 5.09 -10.91 7.17
CA LEU A 18 3.63 -10.83 7.12
C LEU A 18 3.16 -9.39 7.28
N GLU A 19 3.67 -8.68 8.30
CA GLU A 19 3.30 -7.30 8.58
C GLU A 19 3.60 -6.40 7.37
N LYS A 20 4.79 -6.55 6.77
CA LYS A 20 5.18 -5.80 5.56
C LYS A 20 4.23 -6.03 4.39
N LEU A 21 3.78 -7.27 4.18
CA LEU A 21 2.79 -7.58 3.14
C LEU A 21 1.46 -6.87 3.45
N CYS A 22 0.98 -6.98 4.70
CA CYS A 22 -0.25 -6.34 5.16
C CYS A 22 -0.21 -4.82 5.00
N LEU A 23 0.87 -4.16 5.45
CA LEU A 23 1.06 -2.71 5.32
C LEU A 23 1.07 -2.29 3.85
N MET A 24 1.76 -3.03 2.98
CA MET A 24 1.83 -2.70 1.55
C MET A 24 0.52 -2.90 0.80
N SER A 25 -0.47 -3.59 1.39
CA SER A 25 -1.82 -3.67 0.83
C SER A 25 -2.61 -2.34 0.94
N GLY A 26 -2.16 -1.41 1.79
CA GLY A 26 -2.87 -0.17 2.09
C GLY A 26 -4.18 -0.37 2.86
N GLY A 27 -4.41 -1.57 3.42
CA GLY A 27 -5.69 -1.95 4.02
C GLY A 27 -6.76 -2.34 3.00
N HIS A 28 -6.42 -2.42 1.70
CA HIS A 28 -7.35 -2.81 0.65
C HIS A 28 -7.32 -4.32 0.41
N VAL A 29 -8.41 -5.02 0.73
CA VAL A 29 -8.48 -6.50 0.69
C VAL A 29 -8.09 -7.08 -0.67
N ARG A 30 -8.44 -6.42 -1.78
CA ARG A 30 -8.03 -6.89 -3.12
C ARG A 30 -6.50 -6.83 -3.28
N ASN A 31 -5.85 -5.77 -2.83
CA ASN A 31 -4.39 -5.65 -2.92
C ASN A 31 -3.70 -6.63 -1.98
N LEU A 32 -4.28 -6.89 -0.80
CA LEU A 32 -3.81 -7.93 0.11
C LEU A 32 -3.80 -9.29 -0.59
N LEU A 33 -4.92 -9.69 -1.21
CA LEU A 33 -5.02 -10.97 -1.92
C LEU A 33 -4.06 -11.07 -3.12
N LEU A 34 -3.91 -9.99 -3.90
CA LEU A 34 -2.99 -9.96 -5.05
C LEU A 34 -1.53 -10.07 -4.62
N LEU A 35 -1.11 -9.34 -3.58
CA LEU A 35 0.24 -9.42 -3.04
C LEU A 35 0.53 -10.80 -2.47
N THR A 36 -0.41 -11.38 -1.71
CA THR A 36 -0.31 -12.74 -1.18
C THR A 36 -0.22 -13.78 -2.29
N GLN A 37 -1.07 -13.68 -3.32
CA GLN A 37 -1.05 -14.61 -4.45
C GLN A 37 0.28 -14.59 -5.18
N ASP A 38 0.84 -13.39 -5.46
CA ASP A 38 2.13 -13.28 -6.14
C ASP A 38 3.28 -13.76 -5.24
N ALA A 39 3.24 -13.49 -3.93
CA ALA A 39 4.24 -14.00 -2.99
C ALA A 39 4.22 -15.55 -2.91
N ILE A 40 3.03 -16.16 -2.86
CA ILE A 40 2.86 -17.62 -2.90
C ILE A 40 3.36 -18.19 -4.23
N GLY A 41 3.01 -17.59 -5.36
CA GLY A 41 3.46 -18.04 -6.69
C GLY A 41 4.98 -18.00 -6.87
N ARG A 42 5.70 -17.26 -6.01
CA ARG A 42 7.17 -17.15 -5.99
C ARG A 42 7.82 -18.05 -4.94
N THR A 43 7.03 -18.80 -4.18
CA THR A 43 7.47 -19.65 -3.07
C THR A 43 7.30 -21.11 -3.47
N GLN A 44 8.40 -21.86 -3.53
CA GLN A 44 8.35 -23.29 -3.87
C GLN A 44 7.87 -24.12 -2.68
N ASP A 45 8.47 -23.90 -1.52
CA ASP A 45 8.14 -24.55 -0.25
C ASP A 45 7.97 -23.46 0.81
N LEU A 46 7.03 -23.66 1.73
CA LEU A 46 6.85 -22.76 2.86
C LEU A 46 8.06 -22.80 3.80
N PRO A 47 8.37 -21.69 4.49
CA PRO A 47 7.59 -20.45 4.55
C PRO A 47 7.82 -19.46 3.39
N ILE A 48 6.85 -18.56 3.17
CA ILE A 48 6.95 -17.41 2.28
C ILE A 48 8.05 -16.48 2.81
N SER A 49 9.09 -16.31 1.99
CA SER A 49 10.24 -15.47 2.36
C SER A 49 9.99 -13.97 2.19
N GLU A 50 10.72 -13.16 2.96
CA GLU A 50 10.78 -11.70 2.79
C GLU A 50 11.14 -11.31 1.34
N ARG A 51 12.00 -12.11 0.69
CA ARG A 51 12.39 -11.92 -0.72
C ARG A 51 11.21 -12.10 -1.67
N ALA A 52 10.35 -13.10 -1.45
CA ALA A 52 9.16 -13.34 -2.26
C ALA A 52 8.17 -12.17 -2.11
N VAL A 53 7.91 -11.74 -0.88
CA VAL A 53 7.05 -10.57 -0.57
C VAL A 53 7.62 -9.30 -1.20
N ARG A 54 8.92 -9.03 -1.07
CA ARG A 54 9.56 -7.86 -1.68
C ARG A 54 9.42 -7.84 -3.20
N ARG A 55 9.52 -8.99 -3.86
CA ARG A 55 9.29 -9.09 -5.31
C ARG A 55 7.84 -8.82 -5.67
N ALA A 56 6.89 -9.34 -4.91
CA ALA A 56 5.46 -9.05 -5.10
C ALA A 56 5.14 -7.55 -4.97
N ILE A 57 5.66 -6.92 -3.92
CA ILE A 57 5.57 -5.47 -3.71
C ILE A 57 6.15 -4.70 -4.90
N THR A 58 7.35 -5.07 -5.34
CA THR A 58 8.04 -4.37 -6.44
C THR A 58 7.28 -4.50 -7.76
N GLN A 59 6.73 -5.67 -8.05
CA GLN A 59 5.88 -5.89 -9.22
C GLN A 59 4.60 -5.05 -9.14
N ALA A 60 3.95 -5.02 -7.98
CA ALA A 60 2.70 -4.28 -7.78
C ALA A 60 2.86 -2.76 -7.94
N ARG A 61 4.06 -2.20 -7.67
CA ARG A 61 4.35 -0.77 -7.91
C ARG A 61 4.17 -0.35 -9.37
N ASP A 62 4.42 -1.25 -10.31
CA ASP A 62 4.35 -0.92 -11.73
C ASP A 62 2.93 -0.55 -12.17
N THR A 63 1.91 -1.18 -11.56
CA THR A 63 0.51 -0.80 -11.76
C THR A 63 0.26 0.66 -11.41
N TYR A 64 0.80 1.13 -10.28
CA TYR A 64 0.64 2.52 -9.85
C TYR A 64 1.47 3.48 -10.68
N ARG A 65 2.70 3.11 -11.05
CA ARG A 65 3.54 3.93 -11.94
C ARG A 65 2.84 4.23 -13.27
N ARG A 66 2.15 3.24 -13.85
CA ARG A 66 1.40 3.41 -15.11
C ARG A 66 0.08 4.16 -14.96
N ALA A 67 -0.48 4.20 -13.75
CA ALA A 67 -1.77 4.82 -13.48
C ALA A 67 -1.67 6.31 -13.12
N VAL A 68 -0.47 6.77 -12.73
CA VAL A 68 -0.21 8.16 -12.33
C VAL A 68 0.35 8.94 -13.51
N GLU A 69 -0.30 10.04 -13.86
CA GLU A 69 0.20 10.97 -14.86
C GLU A 69 1.32 11.86 -14.28
N ASN A 70 2.23 12.33 -15.13
CA ASN A 70 3.43 13.06 -14.68
C ASN A 70 3.13 14.25 -13.75
N HIS A 71 2.07 15.00 -14.02
CA HIS A 71 1.68 16.16 -13.20
C HIS A 71 1.07 15.76 -11.85
N GLN A 72 0.60 14.54 -11.70
CA GLN A 72 -0.08 14.06 -10.50
C GLN A 72 0.88 13.61 -9.38
N TRP A 73 2.16 13.36 -9.69
CA TRP A 73 3.16 13.01 -8.67
C TRP A 73 3.28 14.09 -7.58
N TYR A 74 3.21 15.36 -7.98
CA TYR A 74 3.22 16.49 -7.05
C TYR A 74 1.96 16.49 -6.16
N LEU A 75 0.78 16.22 -6.72
CA LEU A 75 -0.45 16.11 -5.93
C LEU A 75 -0.37 14.99 -4.89
N LEU A 76 0.17 13.83 -5.27
CA LEU A 76 0.39 12.71 -4.35
C LEU A 76 1.34 13.11 -3.21
N ALA A 77 2.41 13.84 -3.51
CA ALA A 77 3.33 14.36 -2.51
C ALA A 77 2.64 15.33 -1.54
N GLU A 78 1.85 16.29 -2.04
CA GLU A 78 1.08 17.23 -1.20
C GLU A 78 0.08 16.51 -0.29
N VAL A 79 -0.64 15.51 -0.80
CA VAL A 79 -1.58 14.72 0.02
C VAL A 79 -0.82 13.92 1.08
N SER A 80 0.35 13.36 0.75
CA SER A 80 1.15 12.60 1.70
C SER A 80 1.61 13.42 2.91
N ILE A 81 1.72 14.73 2.77
CA ILE A 81 2.05 15.68 3.85
C ILE A 81 0.78 16.19 4.54
N SER A 82 -0.15 16.73 3.75
CA SER A 82 -1.33 17.44 4.28
C SER A 82 -2.43 16.52 4.80
N LYS A 83 -2.43 15.24 4.38
CA LYS A 83 -3.45 14.22 4.63
C LYS A 83 -4.87 14.62 4.18
N ARG A 84 -4.96 15.57 3.24
CA ARG A 84 -6.20 16.16 2.73
C ARG A 84 -6.20 16.16 1.21
N ILE A 85 -7.40 16.15 0.63
CA ILE A 85 -7.61 16.27 -0.82
C ILE A 85 -8.55 17.44 -1.10
N LEU A 86 -8.48 17.98 -2.32
CA LEU A 86 -9.53 18.86 -2.84
C LEU A 86 -10.59 18.00 -3.56
N ASN A 87 -11.83 18.50 -3.62
CA ASN A 87 -12.92 17.79 -4.29
C ASN A 87 -12.99 18.14 -5.79
N ASP A 88 -11.91 17.86 -6.52
CA ASP A 88 -11.83 18.06 -7.97
C ASP A 88 -11.56 16.75 -8.73
N ASP A 89 -11.60 16.83 -10.06
CA ASP A 89 -11.46 15.65 -10.93
C ASP A 89 -10.08 14.98 -10.86
N GLN A 90 -9.02 15.71 -10.54
CA GLN A 90 -7.67 15.13 -10.44
C GLN A 90 -7.58 14.21 -9.21
N TYR A 91 -8.05 14.67 -8.05
CA TYR A 91 -8.08 13.82 -6.85
C TYR A 91 -9.08 12.67 -7.00
N ARG A 92 -10.25 12.90 -7.62
CA ARG A 92 -11.21 11.83 -7.91
C ARG A 92 -10.61 10.74 -8.80
N ASN A 93 -9.85 11.11 -9.84
CA ASN A 93 -9.15 10.16 -10.70
C ASN A 93 -8.10 9.34 -9.92
N LEU A 94 -7.29 10.00 -9.11
CA LEU A 94 -6.29 9.34 -8.27
C LEU A 94 -6.92 8.38 -7.24
N MET A 95 -8.08 8.72 -6.67
CA MET A 95 -8.85 7.82 -5.81
C MET A 95 -9.44 6.64 -6.58
N PHE A 96 -10.00 6.88 -7.76
CA PHE A 96 -10.56 5.83 -8.61
C PHE A 96 -9.51 4.77 -8.98
N ASN A 97 -8.31 5.23 -9.32
CA ASN A 97 -7.15 4.37 -9.61
C ASN A 97 -6.44 3.87 -8.33
N ARG A 98 -6.99 4.15 -7.14
CA ARG A 98 -6.46 3.77 -5.82
C ARG A 98 -5.05 4.27 -5.54
N CYS A 99 -4.59 5.30 -6.23
CA CYS A 99 -3.34 5.98 -5.92
C CYS A 99 -3.46 6.80 -4.63
N LEU A 100 -4.67 7.30 -4.35
CA LEU A 100 -5.07 7.85 -3.06
C LEU A 100 -6.06 6.91 -2.37
N LEU A 101 -5.94 6.82 -1.04
CA LEU A 101 -6.79 6.03 -0.17
C LEU A 101 -7.46 6.93 0.87
N GLU A 102 -8.72 6.66 1.15
CA GLU A 102 -9.46 7.28 2.26
C GLU A 102 -9.41 6.33 3.46
N TYR A 103 -9.00 6.87 4.61
CA TYR A 103 -9.01 6.19 5.89
C TYR A 103 -10.02 6.83 6.83
N ARG A 104 -10.56 6.02 7.74
CA ARG A 104 -11.58 6.43 8.70
C ARG A 104 -11.22 5.96 10.10
N TYR A 105 -11.47 6.80 11.09
CA TYR A 105 -11.39 6.43 12.51
C TYR A 105 -12.47 7.17 13.29
N LEU A 106 -12.75 6.71 14.51
CA LEU A 106 -13.63 7.41 15.45
C LEU A 106 -12.77 8.27 16.38
N ASP A 107 -13.09 9.55 16.50
CA ASP A 107 -12.46 10.41 17.50
C ASP A 107 -13.00 10.13 18.92
N LYS A 108 -12.58 10.95 19.90
CA LYS A 108 -12.93 10.75 21.31
C LYS A 108 -14.42 10.99 21.57
N GLU A 109 -15.05 11.77 20.71
CA GLU A 109 -16.46 12.12 20.73
C GLU A 109 -17.32 11.07 20.00
N GLY A 110 -16.68 10.12 19.31
CA GLY A 110 -17.35 9.06 18.55
C GLY A 110 -17.71 9.47 17.13
N GLU A 111 -17.19 10.59 16.63
CA GLU A 111 -17.44 11.08 15.29
C GLU A 111 -16.48 10.44 14.27
N ILE A 112 -16.99 10.16 13.08
CA ILE A 112 -16.19 9.58 12.00
C ILE A 112 -15.31 10.67 11.39
N GLN A 113 -14.01 10.56 11.64
CA GLN A 113 -12.99 11.38 11.00
C GLN A 113 -12.44 10.70 9.77
N ARG A 114 -12.25 11.47 8.70
CA ARG A 114 -11.67 11.02 7.43
C ARG A 114 -10.31 11.68 7.22
N TRP A 115 -9.37 10.90 6.73
CA TRP A 115 -8.08 11.41 6.26
C TRP A 115 -7.65 10.62 5.04
N TYR A 116 -6.72 11.20 4.28
CA TYR A 116 -6.29 10.62 3.01
C TYR A 116 -4.79 10.42 3.02
N ASP A 117 -4.33 9.41 2.29
CA ASP A 117 -2.92 9.22 2.03
C ASP A 117 -2.72 8.56 0.67
N ILE A 118 -1.48 8.54 0.24
CA ILE A 118 -1.07 7.77 -0.93
C ILE A 118 -1.13 6.27 -0.63
N HIS A 119 -1.35 5.46 -1.67
CA HIS A 119 -1.20 4.02 -1.54
C HIS A 119 0.25 3.68 -1.12
N PRO A 120 0.49 2.83 -0.09
CA PRO A 120 1.86 2.59 0.42
C PRO A 120 2.88 2.12 -0.61
N LEU A 121 2.43 1.37 -1.62
CA LEU A 121 3.26 0.98 -2.77
C LEU A 121 3.92 2.19 -3.48
N ILE A 122 3.24 3.33 -3.54
CA ILE A 122 3.73 4.57 -4.18
C ILE A 122 4.93 5.17 -3.45
N GLN A 123 5.07 5.00 -2.13
CA GLN A 123 6.20 5.51 -1.34
C GLN A 123 7.57 4.99 -1.84
N GLY A 124 7.56 3.84 -2.49
CA GLY A 124 8.75 3.22 -3.09
C GLY A 124 9.00 3.56 -4.55
N ILE A 125 8.19 4.43 -5.16
CA ILE A 125 8.32 4.86 -6.55
C ILE A 125 9.20 6.12 -6.60
N GLN A 126 10.12 6.18 -7.58
CA GLN A 126 11.15 7.22 -7.61
C GLN A 126 10.56 8.60 -7.93
N GLU A 127 9.64 8.65 -8.88
CA GLU A 127 8.93 9.85 -9.31
C GLU A 127 8.18 10.51 -8.13
N PHE A 128 7.57 9.71 -7.25
CA PHE A 128 6.97 10.20 -6.01
C PHE A 128 8.02 10.77 -5.04
N ARG A 129 9.15 10.08 -4.86
CA ARG A 129 10.23 10.54 -3.95
C ARG A 129 10.84 11.85 -4.42
N GLU A 130 11.01 12.00 -5.74
CA GLU A 130 11.50 13.24 -6.36
C GLU A 130 10.49 14.37 -6.16
N ALA A 131 9.21 14.14 -6.39
CA ALA A 131 8.16 15.13 -6.12
C ALA A 131 8.11 15.52 -4.63
N LEU A 132 8.17 14.56 -3.71
CA LEU A 132 8.18 14.81 -2.27
C LEU A 132 9.39 15.64 -1.83
N ALA A 133 10.57 15.38 -2.39
CA ALA A 133 11.79 16.11 -2.08
C ALA A 133 11.72 17.59 -2.47
N THR A 134 10.84 17.99 -3.39
CA THR A 134 10.62 19.41 -3.73
C THR A 134 9.78 20.19 -2.71
N LEU A 135 9.16 19.49 -1.75
CA LEU A 135 8.24 20.05 -0.75
C LEU A 135 8.83 20.12 0.67
N LEU A 136 10.03 19.57 0.88
CA LEU A 136 10.74 19.51 2.17
C LEU A 136 11.95 20.45 2.16
#